data_AF-A0A3M1DUE1-F1
#
_entry.id   AF-A0A3M1DUE1-F1
#
_cell.length_a   1.000
_cell.length_b   1.000
_cell.length_c   1.000
_cell.angle_alpha   90.00
_cell.angle_beta   90.00
_cell.angle_gamma   90.00
#
_symmetry.space_group_name_H-M   'P 1'
#
loop_
_entity.id
_entity.type
_entity.pdbx_description
1 polymer ?
#
loop_
_entity_poly.entity_id
_entity_poly.type
_entity_poly.pdbx_seq_one_letter_code
_entity_poly.pdbx_strand_id
1 'polypeptide(L)'
;MAIICPSCGAENSAEHRFCLQCGAPLPKRDVISTPAAGAAETLGVATWRLILAYFGLWLLHWVFAWLSFVRDLHIDVPDGRISAISIVEGIIYLVMVGLLLRYAALLGREWPRRFPRYRQILPALTAFLWLLGLHLLYRIFPLFAYLLTPPDAADFMLIIQAVFFVLAFLIAARAALLVYAALPDLVRTAWDDMHNYVLMVENPSNSGKAT
;
A
#
# COMPACT_ATOMS: atom_id res chain seq x y z
N MET A 1 21.06 -32.31 -12.64
CA MET A 1 21.07 -33.11 -11.40
C MET A 1 20.20 -34.34 -11.66
N ALA A 2 20.74 -35.54 -11.45
CA ALA A 2 20.06 -36.78 -11.82
C ALA A 2 19.37 -37.42 -10.61
N ILE A 3 18.31 -38.19 -10.87
CA ILE A 3 17.55 -38.95 -9.89
C ILE A 3 17.44 -40.41 -10.34
N ILE A 4 17.66 -41.34 -9.41
CA ILE A 4 17.56 -42.77 -9.70
C ILE A 4 16.14 -43.23 -9.43
N CYS A 5 15.53 -43.92 -10.40
CA CYS A 5 14.19 -44.47 -10.26
C CYS A 5 14.19 -45.60 -9.21
N PRO A 6 13.37 -45.52 -8.16
CA PRO A 6 13.32 -46.56 -7.12
C PRO A 6 12.70 -47.87 -7.63
N SER A 7 11.93 -47.84 -8.72
CA SER A 7 11.26 -49.02 -9.27
C SER A 7 12.12 -49.84 -10.23
N CYS A 8 13.05 -49.22 -10.96
CA CYS A 8 13.85 -49.92 -11.96
C CYS A 8 15.35 -49.59 -11.96
N GLY A 9 15.80 -48.65 -11.12
CA GLY A 9 17.21 -48.24 -11.03
C GLY A 9 17.70 -47.32 -12.15
N ALA A 10 16.82 -46.91 -13.09
CA ALA A 10 17.20 -46.05 -14.20
C ALA A 10 17.57 -44.63 -13.73
N GLU A 11 18.63 -44.06 -14.30
CA GLU A 11 18.99 -42.65 -14.10
C GLU A 11 18.09 -41.75 -14.95
N ASN A 12 17.47 -40.76 -14.31
CA ASN A 12 16.55 -39.82 -14.95
C ASN A 12 16.95 -38.38 -14.60
N SER A 13 16.59 -37.43 -15.45
CA SER A 13 16.67 -36.00 -15.09
C SER A 13 15.69 -35.69 -13.95
N ALA A 14 16.10 -34.82 -13.02
CA ALA A 14 15.24 -34.34 -11.94
C ALA A 14 13.98 -33.57 -12.41
N GLU A 15 13.91 -33.20 -13.69
CA GLU A 15 12.75 -32.52 -14.30
C GLU A 15 11.64 -33.50 -14.76
N HIS A 16 11.92 -34.80 -14.84
CA HIS A 16 10.93 -35.78 -15.27
C HIS A 16 10.00 -36.20 -14.13
N ARG A 17 8.69 -36.16 -14.40
CA ARG A 17 7.65 -36.62 -13.46
C ARG A 17 7.53 -38.15 -13.40
N PHE A 18 7.92 -38.82 -14.47
CA PHE A 18 7.87 -40.27 -14.62
C PHE A 18 9.19 -40.78 -15.17
N CYS A 19 9.55 -42.00 -14.82
CA CYS A 19 10.72 -42.66 -15.35
C CYS A 19 10.57 -42.91 -16.84
N LEU A 20 11.56 -42.50 -17.64
CA LEU A 20 11.56 -42.70 -19.09
C LEU A 20 11.70 -44.18 -19.49
N GLN A 21 12.14 -45.04 -18.58
CA GLN A 21 12.36 -46.46 -18.85
C GLN A 21 11.19 -47.35 -18.44
N CYS A 22 10.58 -47.12 -17.26
CA CYS A 22 9.52 -48.00 -16.74
C CYS A 22 8.17 -47.30 -16.50
N GLY A 23 8.09 -45.98 -16.69
CA GLY A 23 6.87 -45.20 -16.46
C GLY A 23 6.51 -44.98 -14.99
N ALA A 24 7.27 -45.51 -14.02
CA ALA A 24 7.00 -45.30 -12.60
C ALA A 24 7.13 -43.81 -12.22
N PRO A 25 6.26 -43.29 -11.33
CA PRO A 25 6.35 -41.91 -10.87
C PRO A 25 7.66 -41.68 -10.12
N LEU A 26 8.35 -40.59 -10.44
CA LEU A 26 9.56 -40.19 -9.73
C LEU A 26 9.19 -39.27 -8.55
N PRO A 27 9.92 -39.35 -7.42
CA PRO A 27 9.66 -38.47 -6.30
C PRO A 27 9.87 -37.04 -6.74
N LYS A 28 8.79 -36.25 -6.67
CA LYS A 28 8.80 -34.84 -7.03
C LYS A 28 9.80 -34.15 -6.11
N ARG A 29 10.83 -33.54 -6.69
CA ARG A 29 11.63 -32.61 -5.90
C ARG A 29 10.68 -31.45 -5.63
N ASP A 30 10.23 -31.34 -4.39
CA ASP A 30 9.64 -30.11 -3.91
C ASP A 30 10.73 -29.06 -4.05
N VAL A 31 10.74 -28.39 -5.21
CA VAL A 31 11.36 -27.08 -5.33
C VAL A 31 10.74 -26.34 -4.18
N ILE A 32 11.55 -26.06 -3.16
CA ILE A 32 11.18 -25.20 -2.04
C ILE A 32 10.80 -23.89 -2.71
N SER A 33 9.52 -23.78 -3.03
CA SER A 33 8.91 -22.58 -3.48
C SER A 33 8.91 -21.75 -2.21
N THR A 34 9.89 -20.85 -2.12
CA THR A 34 9.86 -19.77 -1.14
C THR A 34 8.43 -19.21 -1.20
N PRO A 35 7.65 -19.38 -0.13
CA PRO A 35 6.22 -19.49 -0.32
C PRO A 35 5.66 -18.11 -0.61
N ALA A 36 4.69 -18.08 -1.54
CA ALA A 36 3.76 -16.96 -1.70
C ALA A 36 3.08 -16.53 -0.37
N ALA A 37 3.22 -17.33 0.71
CA ALA A 37 2.88 -16.98 2.08
C ALA A 37 3.59 -15.72 2.60
N GLY A 38 4.84 -15.46 2.21
CA GLY A 38 5.58 -14.28 2.66
C GLY A 38 5.01 -12.95 2.15
N ALA A 39 4.32 -12.95 1.01
CA ALA A 39 3.73 -11.74 0.42
C ALA A 39 2.49 -11.24 1.20
N ALA A 40 1.69 -12.15 1.74
CA ALA A 40 0.51 -11.79 2.54
C ALA A 40 0.90 -11.27 3.93
N GLU A 41 1.90 -11.92 4.54
CA GLU A 41 2.48 -11.50 5.81
C GLU A 41 3.15 -10.13 5.68
N THR A 42 3.91 -9.90 4.60
CA THR A 42 4.57 -8.61 4.36
C THR A 42 3.60 -7.46 4.16
N LEU A 43 2.47 -7.62 3.45
CA LEU A 43 1.48 -6.56 3.32
C LEU A 43 0.78 -6.26 4.64
N GLY A 44 0.39 -7.29 5.40
CA GLY A 44 -0.23 -7.14 6.73
C GLY A 44 0.71 -6.44 7.71
N VAL A 45 1.94 -6.92 7.85
CA VAL A 45 2.98 -6.32 8.70
C VAL A 45 3.29 -4.89 8.26
N ALA A 46 3.41 -4.62 6.96
CA ALA A 46 3.65 -3.27 6.47
C ALA A 46 2.49 -2.32 6.77
N THR A 47 1.24 -2.78 6.66
CA THR A 47 0.04 -2.00 7.00
C THR A 47 0.01 -1.66 8.48
N TRP A 48 0.23 -2.65 9.34
CA TRP A 48 0.32 -2.43 10.78
C TRP A 48 1.46 -1.48 11.16
N ARG A 49 2.63 -1.67 10.57
CA ARG A 49 3.78 -0.78 10.79
C ARG A 49 3.47 0.65 10.35
N LEU A 50 2.79 0.84 9.22
CA LEU A 50 2.37 2.17 8.76
C LEU A 50 1.40 2.80 9.75
N ILE A 51 0.37 2.07 10.20
CA ILE A 51 -0.63 2.56 11.16
C ILE A 51 0.05 2.99 12.46
N LEU A 52 0.90 2.13 13.03
CA LEU A 52 1.64 2.42 14.26
C LEU A 52 2.57 3.62 14.11
N ALA A 53 3.27 3.73 12.97
CA ALA A 53 4.13 4.87 12.69
C ALA A 53 3.32 6.17 12.55
N TYR A 54 2.19 6.14 11.85
CA TYR A 54 1.28 7.28 11.72
C TYR A 54 0.73 7.72 13.07
N PHE A 55 0.24 6.77 13.87
CA PHE A 55 -0.28 7.05 15.20
C PHE A 55 0.81 7.60 16.12
N GLY A 56 2.01 7.03 16.09
CA GLY A 56 3.16 7.51 16.86
C GLY A 56 3.59 8.93 16.48
N LEU A 57 3.65 9.24 15.17
CA LEU A 57 3.98 10.57 14.67
C LEU A 57 2.89 11.60 14.99
N TRP A 58 1.62 11.20 14.89
CA TRP A 58 0.48 12.02 15.31
C TRP A 58 0.50 12.30 16.82
N LEU A 59 0.78 11.29 17.64
CA LEU A 59 0.92 11.44 19.08
C LEU A 59 2.11 12.34 19.44
N LEU A 60 3.24 12.16 18.76
CA LEU A 60 4.42 13.00 18.95
C LEU A 60 4.10 14.47 18.66
N HIS A 61 3.42 14.75 17.55
CA HIS A 61 2.93 16.09 17.23
C HIS A 61 2.02 16.65 18.34
N TRP A 62 1.05 15.85 18.80
CA TRP A 62 0.14 16.24 19.87
C TRP A 62 0.88 16.58 21.18
N VAL A 63 1.89 15.78 21.56
CA VAL A 63 2.75 16.03 22.72
C VAL A 63 3.49 17.36 22.57
N PHE A 64 4.13 17.61 21.42
CA PHE A 64 4.82 18.88 21.16
C PHE A 64 3.88 20.08 21.21
N ALA A 65 2.66 19.95 20.68
CA ALA A 65 1.65 21.00 20.71
C ALA A 65 1.18 21.30 22.14
N TRP A 66 1.18 20.31 23.02
CA TRP A 66 0.80 20.47 24.43
C TRP A 66 1.87 21.21 25.26
N LEU A 67 3.15 21.06 24.91
CA LEU A 67 4.25 21.72 25.59
C LEU A 67 4.24 23.23 25.31
N SER A 68 3.86 24.03 26.31
CA SER A 68 3.80 25.50 26.21
C SER A 68 5.12 26.12 25.78
N PHE A 69 6.25 25.66 26.34
CA PHE A 69 7.58 26.12 25.96
C PHE A 69 7.87 26.00 24.45
N VAL A 70 7.46 24.90 23.81
CA VAL A 70 7.70 24.67 22.38
C VAL A 70 6.83 25.58 21.53
N ARG A 71 5.60 25.84 21.99
CA ARG A 71 4.66 26.76 21.35
C ARG A 71 5.16 28.21 21.41
N ASP A 72 5.77 28.59 22.53
CA ASP A 72 6.27 29.94 22.75
C ASP A 72 7.67 30.16 22.14
N LEU A 73 8.35 29.09 21.71
CA LEU A 73 9.64 29.17 21.04
C LEU A 73 9.49 29.68 19.60
N HIS A 74 9.82 30.94 19.41
CA HIS A 74 9.84 31.60 18.11
C HIS A 74 11.29 31.94 17.73
N ILE A 75 11.61 31.73 16.47
CA ILE A 75 12.89 32.12 15.87
C ILE A 75 12.63 33.41 15.10
N ASP A 76 13.31 34.49 15.49
CA ASP A 76 13.24 35.77 14.79
C ASP A 76 14.07 35.68 13.50
N VAL A 77 13.42 35.94 12.36
CA VAL A 77 14.00 35.94 11.02
C VAL A 77 13.80 37.35 10.44
N PRO A 78 14.68 37.86 9.56
CA PRO A 78 14.58 39.25 9.07
C PRO A 78 13.20 39.67 8.56
N ASP A 79 12.44 38.75 7.96
CA ASP A 79 11.12 39.02 7.36
C ASP A 79 9.93 38.53 8.22
N GLY A 80 10.15 38.14 9.48
CA GLY A 80 9.08 37.73 10.40
C GLY A 80 9.49 36.71 11.47
N ARG A 81 8.51 36.07 12.12
CA ARG A 81 8.76 35.08 13.19
C ARG A 81 8.28 33.69 12.75
N ILE A 82 9.16 32.69 12.84
CA ILE A 82 8.79 31.29 12.63
C ILE A 82 8.61 30.62 13.98
N SER A 83 7.47 29.97 14.20
CA SER A 83 7.28 29.13 15.39
C SER A 83 8.00 27.79 15.21
N ALA A 84 8.71 27.33 16.24
CA ALA A 84 9.37 26.02 16.24
C ALA A 84 8.39 24.88 15.94
N ILE A 85 7.12 25.02 16.34
CA ILE A 85 6.09 24.02 16.08
C ILE A 85 5.85 23.80 14.59
N SER A 86 5.89 24.85 13.77
CA SER A 86 5.66 24.75 12.32
C SER A 86 6.78 23.95 11.63
N ILE A 87 8.03 24.08 12.12
CA ILE A 87 9.17 23.29 11.62
C ILE A 87 9.00 21.83 11.98
N VAL A 88 8.65 21.53 13.24
CA VAL A 88 8.40 20.17 13.71
C VAL A 88 7.25 19.51 12.95
N GLU A 89 6.14 20.22 12.75
CA GLU A 89 5.02 19.79 11.92
C GLU A 89 5.46 19.48 10.48
N GLY A 90 6.24 20.38 9.88
CA GLY A 90 6.80 20.20 8.55
C GLY A 90 7.58 18.89 8.42
N ILE A 91 8.51 18.63 9.36
CA ILE A 91 9.31 17.41 9.39
C ILE A 91 8.43 16.17 9.57
N ILE A 92 7.50 16.20 10.52
CA ILE A 92 6.58 15.08 10.80
C ILE A 92 5.76 14.74 9.55
N TYR A 93 5.16 15.73 8.90
CA TYR A 93 4.36 15.52 7.70
C TYR A 93 5.21 15.03 6.52
N LEU A 94 6.45 15.50 6.37
CA LEU A 94 7.36 14.98 5.34
C LEU A 94 7.69 13.50 5.55
N VAL A 95 7.93 13.09 6.80
CA VAL A 95 8.12 11.67 7.15
C VAL A 95 6.86 10.86 6.85
N MET A 96 5.68 11.36 7.24
CA MET A 96 4.39 10.70 6.97
C MET A 96 4.14 10.53 5.46
N VAL A 97 4.44 11.54 4.65
CA VAL A 97 4.36 11.46 3.18
C VAL A 97 5.34 10.41 2.64
N GLY A 98 6.60 10.41 3.10
CA GLY A 98 7.59 9.40 2.69
C GLY A 98 7.15 7.97 3.02
N LEU A 99 6.54 7.76 4.20
CA LEU A 99 5.98 6.47 4.59
C LEU A 99 4.81 6.05 3.69
N LEU A 100 3.90 6.98 3.35
CA LEU A 100 2.81 6.72 2.41
C LEU A 100 3.31 6.37 1.02
N LEU A 101 4.28 7.10 0.47
CA LEU A 101 4.85 6.83 -0.84
C LEU A 101 5.48 5.43 -0.90
N ARG A 102 6.24 5.07 0.15
CA ARG A 102 6.83 3.73 0.28
C ARG A 102 5.75 2.66 0.36
N TYR A 103 4.69 2.88 1.12
CA TYR A 103 3.59 1.93 1.25
C TYR A 103 2.77 1.81 -0.03
N ALA A 104 2.47 2.92 -0.72
CA ALA A 104 1.78 2.91 -2.00
C ALA A 104 2.56 2.12 -3.06
N ALA A 105 3.89 2.26 -3.11
CA ALA A 105 4.75 1.49 -3.99
C ALA A 105 4.80 -0.02 -3.62
N LEU A 106 4.71 -0.35 -2.32
CA LEU A 106 4.59 -1.75 -1.88
C LEU A 106 3.22 -2.32 -2.28
N LEU A 107 2.15 -1.60 -1.98
CA LEU A 107 0.77 -1.99 -2.29
C LEU A 107 0.59 -2.22 -3.79
N GLY A 108 1.10 -1.32 -4.64
CA GLY A 108 1.04 -1.46 -6.09
C GLY A 108 1.76 -2.70 -6.64
N ARG A 109 2.84 -3.14 -5.99
CA ARG A 109 3.62 -4.33 -6.41
C ARG A 109 2.99 -5.63 -5.93
N GLU A 110 2.56 -5.70 -4.68
CA GLU A 110 2.14 -6.96 -4.06
C GLU A 110 0.63 -7.22 -4.18
N TRP A 111 -0.21 -6.18 -4.30
CA TRP A 111 -1.67 -6.35 -4.39
C TRP A 111 -2.11 -7.21 -5.57
N PRO A 112 -1.67 -6.96 -6.83
CA PRO A 112 -2.12 -7.77 -7.96
C PRO A 112 -1.66 -9.22 -7.88
N ARG A 113 -0.52 -9.48 -7.20
CA ARG A 113 0.01 -10.84 -7.01
C ARG A 113 -0.82 -11.62 -6.00
N ARG A 114 -1.26 -10.97 -4.92
CA ARG A 114 -1.97 -11.63 -3.82
C ARG A 114 -3.47 -11.73 -4.04
N PHE A 115 -4.07 -10.72 -4.64
CA PHE A 115 -5.51 -10.60 -4.86
C PHE A 115 -5.80 -10.38 -6.35
N PRO A 116 -5.51 -11.36 -7.23
CA PRO A 116 -5.73 -11.22 -8.67
C PRO A 116 -7.20 -10.96 -9.00
N ARG A 117 -8.13 -11.58 -8.25
CA ARG A 117 -9.59 -11.36 -8.36
C ARG A 117 -10.01 -9.92 -8.04
N TYR A 118 -9.32 -9.27 -7.09
CA TYR A 118 -9.63 -7.91 -6.62
C TYR A 118 -8.65 -6.87 -7.14
N ARG A 119 -7.99 -7.14 -8.29
CA ARG A 119 -7.04 -6.20 -8.92
C ARG A 119 -7.67 -4.84 -9.22
N GLN A 120 -8.98 -4.82 -9.48
CA GLN A 120 -9.75 -3.63 -9.81
C GLN A 120 -9.90 -2.64 -8.63
N ILE A 121 -9.67 -3.06 -7.38
CA ILE A 121 -9.74 -2.19 -6.19
C ILE A 121 -8.47 -1.34 -6.03
N LEU A 122 -7.35 -1.79 -6.59
CA LEU A 122 -6.04 -1.16 -6.41
C LEU A 122 -6.00 0.35 -6.77
N PRO A 123 -6.62 0.83 -7.88
CA PRO A 123 -6.68 2.25 -8.19
C PRO A 123 -7.36 3.08 -7.11
N ALA A 124 -8.40 2.54 -6.45
CA ALA A 124 -9.10 3.23 -5.38
C ALA A 124 -8.22 3.39 -4.13
N LEU A 125 -7.57 2.30 -3.71
CA LEU A 125 -6.68 2.31 -2.54
C LEU A 125 -5.48 3.23 -2.77
N THR A 126 -4.86 3.14 -3.94
CA THR A 126 -3.72 4.01 -4.28
C THR A 126 -4.14 5.46 -4.37
N ALA A 127 -5.30 5.78 -4.96
CA ALA A 127 -5.82 7.15 -4.97
C ALA A 127 -6.08 7.70 -3.58
N PHE A 128 -6.65 6.90 -2.67
CA PHE A 128 -6.82 7.30 -1.27
C PHE A 128 -5.48 7.66 -0.62
N LEU A 129 -4.43 6.85 -0.81
CA LEU A 129 -3.09 7.13 -0.29
C LEU A 129 -2.49 8.41 -0.90
N TRP A 130 -2.69 8.63 -2.20
CA TRP A 130 -2.22 9.85 -2.87
C TRP A 130 -2.96 11.10 -2.38
N LEU A 131 -4.27 11.03 -2.17
CA LEU A 131 -5.06 12.13 -1.62
C LEU A 131 -4.62 12.46 -0.19
N LEU A 132 -4.36 11.43 0.63
CA LEU A 132 -3.83 11.62 1.98
C LEU A 132 -2.44 12.28 1.94
N GLY A 133 -1.54 11.81 1.07
CA GLY A 133 -0.22 12.40 0.89
C GLY A 133 -0.29 13.85 0.41
N LEU A 134 -1.19 14.15 -0.53
CA LEU A 134 -1.42 15.50 -1.05
C LEU A 134 -1.98 16.44 0.03
N HIS A 135 -2.89 15.95 0.87
CA HIS A 135 -3.38 16.70 2.03
C HIS A 135 -2.25 17.04 3.02
N LEU A 136 -1.35 16.10 3.30
CA LEU A 136 -0.21 16.36 4.18
C LEU A 136 0.79 17.33 3.57
N LEU A 137 1.07 17.23 2.28
CA LEU A 137 1.91 18.19 1.56
C LEU A 137 1.30 19.59 1.60
N TYR A 138 -0.02 19.69 1.45
CA TYR A 138 -0.75 20.95 1.58
C TYR A 138 -0.59 21.57 2.98
N ARG A 139 -0.54 20.76 4.04
CA ARG A 139 -0.32 21.23 5.42
C ARG A 139 1.08 21.81 5.64
N ILE A 140 2.10 21.31 4.91
CA ILE A 140 3.48 21.83 4.97
C ILE A 140 3.62 23.14 4.19
N PHE A 141 2.76 23.36 3.19
CA PHE A 141 2.91 24.43 2.22
C PHE A 141 3.09 25.84 2.84
N PRO A 142 2.37 26.28 3.89
CA PRO A 142 2.58 27.61 4.47
C PRO A 142 4.00 27.84 5.00
N LEU A 143 4.64 26.82 5.56
CA LEU A 143 6.04 26.89 6.00
C LEU A 143 6.97 27.09 4.81
N PHE A 144 6.74 26.34 3.73
CA PHE A 144 7.53 26.46 2.50
C PHE A 144 7.32 27.82 1.83
N ALA A 145 6.08 28.30 1.80
CA ALA A 145 5.73 29.60 1.25
C ALA A 145 6.49 30.72 1.98
N TYR A 146 6.51 30.67 3.31
CA TYR A 146 7.27 31.62 4.14
C TYR A 146 8.78 31.57 3.87
N LEU A 147 9.35 30.38 3.65
CA LEU A 147 10.80 30.20 3.50
C LEU A 147 11.32 30.51 2.09
N LEU A 148 10.53 30.31 1.04
CA LEU A 148 10.98 30.39 -0.35
C LEU A 148 10.35 31.52 -1.17
N THR A 149 9.24 32.12 -0.70
CA THR A 149 8.46 33.05 -1.52
C THR A 149 8.59 34.47 -0.96
N PRO A 150 8.83 35.49 -1.80
CA PRO A 150 8.83 36.87 -1.35
C PRO A 150 7.42 37.30 -0.84
N PRO A 151 7.36 38.26 0.10
CA PRO A 151 6.16 38.60 0.87
C PRO A 151 5.00 39.21 0.05
N ASP A 152 5.26 39.65 -1.17
CA ASP A 152 4.30 40.23 -2.10
C ASP A 152 3.61 39.21 -3.03
N ALA A 153 3.98 37.93 -2.93
CA ALA A 153 3.49 36.87 -3.81
C ALA A 153 2.13 36.26 -3.37
N ALA A 154 1.14 37.08 -3.01
CA ALA A 154 -0.18 36.58 -2.59
C ALA A 154 -0.86 35.71 -3.66
N ASP A 155 -0.70 36.08 -4.93
CA ASP A 155 -1.23 35.33 -6.08
C ASP A 155 -0.61 33.92 -6.20
N PHE A 156 0.64 33.76 -5.76
CA PHE A 156 1.35 32.48 -5.81
C PHE A 156 0.70 31.43 -4.89
N MET A 157 0.23 31.85 -3.72
CA MET A 157 -0.45 30.96 -2.77
C MET A 157 -1.77 30.44 -3.37
N LEU A 158 -2.54 31.32 -4.02
CA LEU A 158 -3.79 30.92 -4.68
C LEU A 158 -3.54 29.96 -5.85
N ILE A 159 -2.50 30.22 -6.67
CA ILE A 159 -2.11 29.32 -7.76
C ILE A 159 -1.78 27.94 -7.22
N ILE A 160 -1.00 27.84 -6.13
CA ILE A 160 -0.64 26.55 -5.55
C ILE A 160 -1.87 25.85 -4.95
N GLN A 161 -2.73 26.55 -4.23
CA GLN A 161 -3.99 25.98 -3.74
C GLN A 161 -4.84 25.40 -4.88
N ALA A 162 -4.96 26.13 -5.99
CA ALA A 162 -5.65 25.67 -7.19
C ALA A 162 -4.97 24.42 -7.78
N VAL A 163 -3.64 24.37 -7.85
CA VAL A 163 -2.89 23.20 -8.33
C VAL A 163 -3.15 21.97 -7.45
N PHE A 164 -3.06 22.09 -6.12
CA PHE A 164 -3.37 21.00 -5.19
C PHE A 164 -4.81 20.52 -5.34
N PHE A 165 -5.77 21.44 -5.48
CA PHE A 165 -7.18 21.11 -5.69
C PHE A 165 -7.39 20.36 -7.01
N VAL A 166 -6.82 20.85 -8.11
CA VAL A 166 -6.93 20.21 -9.43
C VAL A 166 -6.29 18.82 -9.40
N LEU A 167 -5.10 18.66 -8.81
CA LEU A 167 -4.47 17.36 -8.65
C LEU A 167 -5.33 16.39 -7.84
N ALA A 168 -5.88 16.84 -6.70
CA ALA A 168 -6.79 16.04 -5.89
C ALA A 168 -8.02 15.60 -6.69
N PHE A 169 -8.65 16.53 -7.39
CA PHE A 169 -9.81 16.28 -8.23
C PHE A 169 -9.51 15.25 -9.33
N LEU A 170 -8.40 15.42 -10.06
CA LEU A 170 -8.01 14.50 -11.13
C LEU A 170 -7.71 13.09 -10.61
N ILE A 171 -7.02 12.97 -9.47
CA ILE A 171 -6.74 11.69 -8.82
C ILE A 171 -8.05 11.00 -8.41
N ALA A 172 -8.95 11.74 -7.75
CA ALA A 172 -10.24 11.23 -7.31
C ALA A 172 -11.14 10.83 -8.48
N ALA A 173 -11.27 11.69 -9.51
CA ALA A 173 -12.08 11.44 -10.69
C ALA A 173 -11.58 10.20 -11.46
N ARG A 174 -10.27 10.09 -11.67
CA ARG A 174 -9.67 8.91 -12.31
C ARG A 174 -9.98 7.63 -11.53
N ALA A 175 -9.82 7.65 -10.21
CA ALA A 175 -10.11 6.49 -9.38
C ALA A 175 -11.60 6.11 -9.42
N ALA A 176 -12.49 7.10 -9.33
CA ALA A 176 -13.93 6.90 -9.40
C ALA A 176 -14.34 6.28 -10.74
N LEU A 177 -13.81 6.78 -11.86
CA LEU A 177 -14.09 6.21 -13.19
C LEU A 177 -13.63 4.76 -13.31
N LEU A 178 -12.43 4.44 -12.81
CA LEU A 178 -11.89 3.07 -12.85
C LEU A 178 -12.71 2.11 -11.98
N VAL A 179 -13.10 2.54 -10.78
CA VAL A 179 -13.94 1.73 -9.87
C VAL A 179 -15.35 1.56 -10.43
N TYR A 180 -15.93 2.62 -11.00
CA TYR A 180 -17.25 2.56 -11.62
C TYR A 180 -17.27 1.57 -12.80
N ALA A 181 -16.27 1.62 -13.68
CA ALA A 181 -16.13 0.69 -14.79
C ALA A 181 -15.96 -0.78 -14.31
N ALA A 182 -15.32 -0.97 -13.17
CA ALA A 182 -15.09 -2.25 -12.52
C ALA A 182 -16.28 -2.77 -11.68
N LEU A 183 -17.27 -1.93 -11.39
CA LEU A 183 -18.33 -2.22 -10.43
C LEU A 183 -19.12 -3.50 -10.76
N PRO A 184 -19.54 -3.77 -12.01
CA PRO A 184 -20.31 -4.97 -12.33
C PRO A 184 -19.53 -6.26 -12.04
N ASP A 185 -18.25 -6.30 -12.39
CA ASP A 185 -17.38 -7.45 -12.17
C ASP A 185 -17.10 -7.66 -10.68
N LEU A 186 -16.87 -6.58 -9.94
CA LEU A 186 -16.68 -6.61 -8.49
C LEU A 186 -17.90 -7.16 -7.77
N VAL A 187 -19.09 -6.67 -8.10
CA VAL A 187 -20.36 -7.13 -7.51
C VAL A 187 -20.59 -8.61 -7.81
N ARG A 188 -20.36 -9.03 -9.06
CA ARG A 188 -20.49 -10.44 -9.44
C ARG A 188 -19.52 -11.32 -8.67
N THR A 189 -18.24 -10.94 -8.61
CA THR A 189 -17.20 -11.70 -7.91
C THR A 189 -17.51 -11.81 -6.42
N ALA A 190 -17.95 -10.72 -5.79
CA ALA A 190 -18.32 -10.72 -4.38
C ALA A 190 -19.56 -11.58 -4.11
N TRP A 191 -20.55 -11.55 -5.00
CA TRP A 191 -21.73 -12.40 -4.91
C TRP A 191 -21.37 -13.89 -5.02
N ASP A 192 -20.55 -14.26 -6.01
CA ASP A 192 -20.11 -15.64 -6.22
C ASP A 192 -19.30 -16.16 -5.02
N ASP A 193 -18.37 -15.36 -4.49
CA ASP A 193 -17.58 -15.73 -3.30
C ASP A 193 -18.49 -15.94 -2.08
N MET A 194 -19.47 -15.04 -1.86
CA MET A 194 -20.45 -15.16 -0.77
C MET A 194 -21.34 -16.40 -0.94
N HIS A 195 -21.86 -16.65 -2.14
CA HIS A 195 -22.72 -17.79 -2.41
C HIS A 195 -21.97 -19.12 -2.20
N ASN A 196 -20.74 -19.21 -2.71
CA ASN A 196 -19.88 -20.39 -2.50
C ASN A 196 -19.57 -20.62 -1.02
N TYR A 197 -19.33 -19.57 -0.24
CA TYR A 197 -19.10 -19.68 1.19
C TYR A 197 -20.32 -20.25 1.92
N VAL A 198 -21.53 -19.77 1.61
CA VAL A 198 -22.77 -20.29 2.21
C VAL A 198 -22.94 -21.78 1.90
N LEU A 199 -22.73 -22.19 0.65
CA LEU A 199 -22.81 -23.60 0.26
C LEU A 199 -21.79 -24.49 0.99
N MET A 200 -20.58 -23.99 1.24
CA MET A 200 -19.56 -24.71 2.02
C MET A 200 -19.96 -24.89 3.49
N VAL A 201 -20.63 -23.90 4.07
CA VAL A 201 -21.10 -23.94 5.46
C VAL A 201 -22.30 -24.87 5.61
N GLU A 202 -23.24 -24.84 4.67
CA GLU A 202 -24.45 -25.68 4.70
C GLU A 202 -24.17 -27.16 4.37
N ASN A 203 -23.12 -27.46 3.60
CA ASN A 203 -22.77 -28.83 3.23
C ASN A 203 -21.27 -29.13 3.44
N PRO A 204 -20.86 -29.39 4.69
CA PRO A 204 -19.45 -29.59 5.03
C PRO A 204 -18.83 -30.84 4.37
N SER A 205 -19.64 -31.80 3.91
CA SER A 205 -19.17 -32.99 3.19
C SER A 205 -18.61 -32.69 1.79
N ASN A 206 -18.92 -31.53 1.21
CA ASN A 206 -18.43 -31.12 -0.13
C ASN A 206 -17.12 -30.32 -0.09
N SER A 207 -16.58 -30.05 1.11
CA SER A 207 -15.36 -29.25 1.31
C SER A 207 -14.08 -29.83 0.66
N GLY A 208 -14.08 -31.12 0.30
CA GLY A 208 -12.94 -31.80 -0.32
C GLY A 208 -12.86 -31.75 -1.86
N LYS A 209 -13.80 -31.12 -2.57
CA LYS A 209 -13.87 -31.14 -4.05
C LYS A 209 -13.49 -29.83 -4.74
N ALA A 210 -13.19 -28.78 -3.99
CA ALA A 210 -12.82 -27.47 -4.53
C ALA A 210 -11.33 -27.18 -4.28
N THR A 211 -10.46 -27.85 -5.04
CA THR A 211 -9.04 -27.47 -5.22
C THR A 211 -8.70 -27.53 -6.69
#